data_AF-A0A662AM69-F1
#
_entry.id   AF-A0A662AM69-F1
#
_cell.length_a   1.000
_cell.length_b   1.000
_cell.length_c   1.000
_cell.angle_alpha   90.00
_cell.angle_beta   90.00
_cell.angle_gamma   90.00
#
_symmetry.space_group_name_H-M   'P 1'
#
loop_
_entity.id
_entity.type
_entity.pdbx_description
1 polymer ?
#
loop_
_entity_poly.entity_id
_entity_poly.type
_entity_poly.pdbx_seq_one_letter_code
_entity_poly.pdbx_strand_id
1 'polypeptide(L)'
;SARYFEYYFRKIPHIIRKNRNGVAVLTGEESEEELAALGKDIFSYFGMGCRNVTKLYIPESYDLKVLLGVLDRFHHLYQHHKYGNNVDYYRTMYLMNQVTFLDNGVLLVKEDPSIASPVGVVFYERYSEIGFVQQELELHRQEIQCIVSTDPEIDGAIQPGSTQVPMPWDYADGVDTIRFLMELT
;
A
#
# COMPACT_ATOMS: atom_id res chain seq x y z
N SER A 1 -8.80 -14.19 11.93
CA SER A 1 -7.96 -15.41 11.87
C SER A 1 -6.75 -15.33 12.79
N ALA A 2 -5.88 -14.30 12.69
CA ALA A 2 -4.65 -14.16 13.49
C ALA A 2 -4.85 -14.15 15.02
N ARG A 3 -5.82 -13.37 15.56
CA ARG A 3 -6.13 -13.35 17.01
C ARG A 3 -6.51 -14.71 17.61
N TYR A 4 -7.19 -15.55 16.82
CA TYR A 4 -7.58 -16.89 17.25
C TYR A 4 -6.35 -17.81 17.31
N PHE A 5 -5.45 -17.69 16.32
CA PHE A 5 -4.17 -18.39 16.31
C PHE A 5 -3.25 -17.95 17.46
N GLU A 6 -3.07 -16.64 17.69
CA GLU A 6 -2.28 -16.12 18.82
C GLU A 6 -2.80 -16.67 20.15
N TYR A 7 -4.12 -16.64 20.36
CA TYR A 7 -4.71 -17.15 21.61
C TYR A 7 -4.46 -18.65 21.80
N TYR A 8 -4.64 -19.44 20.74
CA TYR A 8 -4.49 -20.89 20.79
C TYR A 8 -3.02 -21.32 20.99
N PHE A 9 -2.08 -20.64 20.32
CA PHE A 9 -0.65 -20.98 20.33
C PHE A 9 0.20 -20.13 21.29
N ARG A 10 -0.42 -19.34 22.19
CA ARG A 10 0.26 -18.41 23.12
C ARG A 10 1.39 -19.02 23.98
N LYS A 11 1.38 -20.34 24.21
CA LYS A 11 2.37 -21.05 25.03
C LYS A 11 3.54 -21.62 24.23
N ILE A 12 3.48 -21.54 22.90
CA ILE A 12 4.51 -22.04 21.99
C ILE A 12 5.14 -20.80 21.35
N PRO A 13 6.47 -20.69 21.30
CA PRO A 13 7.11 -19.61 20.55
C PRO A 13 6.62 -19.65 19.09
N HIS A 14 6.07 -18.56 18.59
CA HIS A 14 5.51 -18.48 17.25
C HIS A 14 5.77 -17.12 16.62
N ILE A 15 5.93 -17.12 15.30
CA ILE A 15 5.90 -15.92 14.47
C ILE A 15 4.56 -15.96 13.72
N ILE A 16 3.60 -15.11 14.13
CA ILE A 16 2.34 -14.92 13.40
C ILE A 16 2.43 -13.62 12.64
N ARG A 17 2.37 -13.73 11.32
CA ARG A 17 2.42 -12.58 10.42
C ARG A 17 1.16 -11.74 10.55
N LYS A 18 1.30 -10.43 10.75
CA LYS A 18 0.16 -9.49 10.73
C LYS A 18 -0.12 -9.05 9.29
N ASN A 19 -1.34 -8.58 9.04
CA ASN A 19 -1.64 -7.96 7.76
C ASN A 19 -0.91 -6.62 7.69
N ARG A 20 -0.01 -6.48 6.73
CA ARG A 20 0.75 -5.25 6.45
C ARG A 20 0.58 -4.90 4.98
N ASN A 21 0.79 -3.63 4.64
CA ASN A 21 0.65 -3.14 3.27
C ASN A 21 1.83 -2.22 2.90
N GLY A 22 2.00 -1.97 1.61
CA GLY A 22 2.86 -0.92 1.11
C GLY A 22 2.18 0.44 1.21
N VAL A 23 2.97 1.48 1.42
CA VAL A 23 2.53 2.88 1.31
C VAL A 23 3.47 3.62 0.38
N ALA A 24 2.99 4.67 -0.27
CA ALA A 24 3.84 5.56 -1.06
C ALA A 24 3.77 7.00 -0.54
N VAL A 25 4.89 7.69 -0.54
CA VAL A 25 5.00 9.13 -0.26
C VAL A 25 5.45 9.80 -1.55
N LEU A 26 4.56 10.61 -2.13
CA LEU A 26 4.81 11.33 -3.37
C LEU A 26 5.23 12.75 -3.07
N THR A 27 6.17 13.31 -3.81
CA THR A 27 6.64 14.70 -3.71
C THR A 27 5.89 15.66 -4.62
N GLY A 28 5.23 15.16 -5.68
CA GLY A 28 4.67 16.00 -6.75
C GLY A 28 5.63 16.27 -7.90
N GLU A 29 6.88 15.80 -7.81
CA GLU A 29 7.92 15.99 -8.82
C GLU A 29 8.24 14.69 -9.58
N GLU A 30 7.45 13.64 -9.39
CA GLU A 30 7.66 12.36 -10.06
C GLU A 30 7.52 12.46 -11.58
N SER A 31 8.42 11.78 -12.27
CA SER A 31 8.32 11.52 -13.71
C SER A 31 7.16 10.57 -14.03
N GLU A 32 6.70 10.60 -15.29
CA GLU A 32 5.67 9.67 -15.77
C GLU A 32 6.13 8.21 -15.65
N GLU A 33 7.43 7.94 -15.84
CA GLU A 33 8.02 6.62 -15.65
C GLU A 33 7.94 6.13 -14.20
N GLU A 34 8.23 7.01 -13.23
CA GLU A 34 8.12 6.69 -11.80
C GLU A 34 6.67 6.44 -11.39
N LEU A 35 5.72 7.25 -11.87
CA LEU A 35 4.29 7.04 -11.64
C LEU A 35 3.79 5.74 -12.28
N ALA A 36 4.29 5.39 -13.48
CA ALA A 36 3.97 4.11 -14.12
C ALA A 36 4.56 2.92 -13.34
N ALA A 37 5.76 3.09 -12.77
CA ALA A 37 6.38 2.10 -11.91
C ALA A 37 5.62 1.93 -10.59
N LEU A 38 5.15 3.02 -9.97
CA LEU A 38 4.24 2.98 -8.82
C LEU A 38 2.94 2.25 -9.16
N GLY A 39 2.42 2.39 -10.38
CA GLY A 39 1.30 1.59 -10.86
C GLY A 39 1.56 0.09 -10.74
N LYS A 40 2.77 -0.39 -11.00
CA LYS A 40 3.12 -1.80 -10.77
C LYS A 40 3.07 -2.16 -9.29
N ASP A 41 3.49 -1.27 -8.41
CA ASP A 41 3.41 -1.50 -6.96
C ASP A 41 1.97 -1.55 -6.45
N ILE A 42 1.07 -0.76 -7.02
CA ILE A 42 -0.37 -0.80 -6.70
C ILE A 42 -0.98 -2.11 -7.24
N PHE A 43 -0.77 -2.42 -8.52
CA PHE A 43 -1.54 -3.43 -9.23
C PHE A 43 -0.95 -4.84 -9.26
N SER A 44 0.32 -5.03 -8.91
CA SER A 44 0.93 -6.37 -8.87
C SER A 44 0.08 -7.31 -8.03
N TYR A 45 -0.11 -8.55 -8.46
CA TYR A 45 -1.00 -9.50 -7.80
C TYR A 45 -2.42 -8.96 -7.54
N PHE A 46 -2.90 -8.06 -8.39
CA PHE A 46 -4.20 -7.39 -8.29
C PHE A 46 -4.41 -6.59 -6.98
N GLY A 47 -3.33 -6.12 -6.35
CA GLY A 47 -3.41 -5.35 -5.10
C GLY A 47 -3.69 -6.20 -3.85
N MET A 48 -3.56 -7.53 -3.95
CA MET A 48 -3.85 -8.45 -2.83
C MET A 48 -2.62 -8.79 -1.96
N GLY A 49 -1.43 -8.34 -2.36
CA GLY A 49 -0.18 -8.62 -1.69
C GLY A 49 0.13 -7.65 -0.56
N CYS A 50 0.77 -8.15 0.50
CA CYS A 50 1.22 -7.34 1.65
C CYS A 50 2.27 -6.26 1.33
N ARG A 51 2.80 -6.23 0.10
CA ARG A 51 3.74 -5.23 -0.41
C ARG A 51 3.11 -4.34 -1.47
N ASN A 52 1.83 -4.53 -1.79
CA ASN A 52 1.12 -3.61 -2.67
C ASN A 52 0.90 -2.28 -2.00
N VAL A 53 1.02 -1.20 -2.76
CA VAL A 53 0.73 0.14 -2.26
C VAL A 53 -0.78 0.31 -2.14
N THR A 54 -1.25 0.51 -0.92
CA THR A 54 -2.67 0.70 -0.58
C THR A 54 -2.99 2.12 -0.08
N LYS A 55 -1.96 2.88 0.34
CA LYS A 55 -2.10 4.28 0.77
C LYS A 55 -1.04 5.17 0.13
N LEU A 56 -1.44 6.39 -0.23
CA LEU A 56 -0.60 7.45 -0.74
C LEU A 56 -0.57 8.63 0.25
N TYR A 57 0.60 9.16 0.55
CA TYR A 57 0.75 10.49 1.13
C TYR A 57 1.13 11.44 0.00
N ILE A 58 0.36 12.50 -0.18
CA ILE A 58 0.55 13.46 -1.28
C ILE A 58 0.57 14.91 -0.77
N PRO A 59 1.29 15.84 -1.42
CA PRO A 59 1.25 17.24 -1.06
C PRO A 59 -0.16 17.82 -1.22
N GLU A 60 -0.47 18.86 -0.45
CA GLU A 60 -1.73 19.61 -0.57
C GLU A 60 -2.02 20.07 -2.02
N SER A 61 -0.98 20.44 -2.76
CA SER A 61 -1.07 20.90 -4.15
C SER A 61 -1.11 19.78 -5.19
N TYR A 62 -0.98 18.51 -4.80
CA TYR A 62 -0.88 17.40 -5.74
C TYR A 62 -2.19 17.16 -6.50
N ASP A 63 -2.12 17.17 -7.83
CA ASP A 63 -3.23 16.81 -8.69
C ASP A 63 -3.26 15.30 -8.96
N LEU A 64 -4.13 14.60 -8.24
CA LEU A 64 -4.35 13.16 -8.38
C LEU A 64 -4.74 12.74 -9.80
N LYS A 65 -5.24 13.66 -10.65
CA LYS A 65 -5.53 13.34 -12.05
C LYS A 65 -4.28 12.98 -12.84
N VAL A 66 -3.12 13.54 -12.49
CA VAL A 66 -1.83 13.21 -13.11
C VAL A 66 -1.53 11.73 -12.89
N LEU A 67 -1.55 11.29 -11.63
CA LEU A 67 -1.38 9.88 -11.28
C LEU A 67 -2.42 9.00 -11.99
N LEU A 68 -3.72 9.32 -11.87
CA LEU A 68 -4.78 8.51 -12.46
C LEU A 68 -4.69 8.39 -13.99
N GLY A 69 -4.22 9.44 -14.67
CA GLY A 69 -3.96 9.41 -16.11
C GLY A 69 -2.84 8.45 -16.49
N VAL A 70 -1.74 8.42 -15.73
CA VAL A 70 -0.66 7.45 -15.95
C VAL A 70 -1.13 6.02 -15.65
N LEU A 71 -1.93 5.84 -14.60
CA LEU A 71 -2.46 4.53 -14.21
C LEU A 71 -3.49 3.96 -15.19
N ASP A 72 -4.00 4.74 -16.15
CA ASP A 72 -4.89 4.24 -17.21
C ASP A 72 -4.21 3.17 -18.09
N ARG A 73 -2.88 3.15 -18.14
CA ARG A 73 -2.09 2.08 -18.79
C ARG A 73 -2.44 0.67 -18.25
N PHE A 74 -2.96 0.59 -17.02
CA PHE A 74 -3.37 -0.65 -16.37
C PHE A 74 -4.85 -1.00 -16.55
N HIS A 75 -5.61 -0.24 -17.36
CA HIS A 75 -7.05 -0.42 -17.53
C HIS A 75 -7.46 -1.85 -17.93
N HIS A 76 -6.59 -2.56 -18.66
CA HIS A 76 -6.80 -3.97 -19.02
C HIS A 76 -7.06 -4.90 -17.81
N LEU A 77 -6.58 -4.56 -16.61
CA LEU A 77 -6.82 -5.34 -15.39
C LEU A 77 -8.30 -5.37 -15.00
N TYR A 78 -9.08 -4.35 -15.36
CA TYR A 78 -10.51 -4.32 -15.12
C TYR A 78 -11.24 -5.50 -15.79
N GLN A 79 -10.73 -5.98 -16.93
CA GLN A 79 -11.30 -7.11 -17.66
C GLN A 79 -11.16 -8.44 -16.90
N HIS A 80 -10.28 -8.50 -15.89
CA HIS A 80 -10.21 -9.66 -15.01
C HIS A 80 -11.41 -9.67 -14.07
N HIS A 81 -12.36 -10.59 -14.31
CA HIS A 81 -13.65 -10.64 -13.63
C HIS A 81 -13.59 -10.42 -12.11
N LYS A 82 -12.68 -11.11 -11.39
CA LYS A 82 -12.60 -10.96 -9.93
C LYS A 82 -12.14 -9.57 -9.51
N TYR A 83 -11.22 -8.95 -10.26
CA TYR A 83 -10.71 -7.64 -9.94
C TYR A 83 -11.74 -6.55 -10.29
N GLY A 84 -12.27 -6.57 -11.51
CA GLY A 84 -13.33 -5.66 -11.95
C GLY A 84 -14.54 -5.68 -11.01
N ASN A 85 -14.97 -6.87 -10.56
CA ASN A 85 -16.07 -6.99 -9.59
C ASN A 85 -15.78 -6.29 -8.25
N ASN A 86 -14.53 -6.28 -7.76
CA ASN A 86 -14.18 -5.55 -6.53
C ASN A 86 -14.27 -4.03 -6.76
N VAL A 87 -13.76 -3.55 -7.89
CA VAL A 87 -13.87 -2.13 -8.27
C VAL A 87 -15.33 -1.71 -8.34
N ASP A 88 -16.18 -2.46 -9.05
CA ASP A 88 -17.61 -2.18 -9.17
C ASP A 88 -18.34 -2.21 -7.82
N TYR A 89 -18.00 -3.17 -6.97
CA TYR A 89 -18.56 -3.27 -5.63
C TYR A 89 -18.26 -2.01 -4.80
N TYR A 90 -16.99 -1.59 -4.72
CA TYR A 90 -16.62 -0.40 -3.93
C TYR A 90 -17.12 0.89 -4.57
N ARG A 91 -17.13 0.99 -5.91
CA ARG A 91 -17.71 2.12 -6.63
C ARG A 91 -19.19 2.29 -6.26
N THR A 92 -19.95 1.21 -6.32
CA THR A 92 -21.38 1.23 -5.97
C THR A 92 -21.58 1.59 -4.50
N MET A 93 -20.81 0.97 -3.61
CA MET A 93 -20.87 1.24 -2.18
C MET A 93 -20.57 2.71 -1.86
N TYR A 94 -19.54 3.32 -2.46
CA TYR A 94 -19.19 4.70 -2.21
C TYR A 94 -20.22 5.68 -2.79
N LEU A 95 -20.75 5.42 -3.99
CA LEU A 95 -21.82 6.23 -4.59
C LEU A 95 -23.09 6.21 -3.71
N MET A 96 -23.51 5.03 -3.25
CA MET A 96 -24.69 4.89 -2.39
C MET A 96 -24.54 5.63 -1.06
N ASN A 97 -23.32 5.69 -0.53
CA ASN A 97 -23.03 6.36 0.73
C ASN A 97 -22.60 7.83 0.57
N GLN A 98 -22.69 8.39 -0.65
CA GLN A 98 -22.27 9.77 -0.97
C GLN A 98 -20.81 10.07 -0.56
N VAL A 99 -19.96 9.04 -0.57
CA VAL A 99 -18.53 9.18 -0.29
C VAL A 99 -17.87 9.78 -1.52
N THR A 100 -17.04 10.81 -1.32
CA THR A 100 -16.23 11.39 -2.40
C THR A 100 -15.03 10.51 -2.71
N PHE A 101 -14.83 10.20 -3.99
CA PHE A 101 -13.67 9.48 -4.51
C PHE A 101 -13.40 9.91 -5.96
N LEU A 102 -12.19 9.65 -6.44
CA LEU A 102 -11.81 9.74 -7.84
C LEU A 102 -11.81 8.34 -8.45
N ASP A 103 -12.11 8.26 -9.75
CA ASP A 103 -12.28 7.00 -10.47
C ASP A 103 -11.73 7.14 -11.88
N ASN A 104 -10.85 6.22 -12.28
CA ASN A 104 -10.34 6.10 -13.66
C ASN A 104 -10.79 4.81 -14.36
N GLY A 105 -11.83 4.16 -13.85
CA GLY A 105 -12.37 2.90 -14.36
C GLY A 105 -11.75 1.66 -13.73
N VAL A 106 -10.42 1.65 -13.54
CA VAL A 106 -9.67 0.48 -13.01
C VAL A 106 -9.26 0.63 -11.54
N LEU A 107 -9.23 1.85 -11.02
CA LEU A 107 -8.87 2.16 -9.64
C LEU A 107 -9.73 3.29 -9.09
N LEU A 108 -10.15 3.14 -7.83
CA LEU A 108 -10.77 4.20 -7.05
C LEU A 108 -9.75 4.82 -6.10
N VAL A 109 -9.74 6.13 -5.96
CA VAL A 109 -8.88 6.85 -5.02
C VAL A 109 -9.74 7.65 -4.04
N LYS A 110 -9.59 7.38 -2.75
CA LYS A 110 -10.44 7.94 -1.69
C LYS A 110 -9.59 8.50 -0.57
N GLU A 111 -9.97 9.65 -0.01
CA GLU A 111 -9.30 10.19 1.17
C GLU A 111 -9.65 9.35 2.40
N ASP A 112 -8.64 8.83 3.09
CA ASP A 112 -8.81 7.99 4.29
C ASP A 112 -7.52 7.88 5.11
N PRO A 113 -7.59 7.98 6.45
CA PRO A 113 -6.43 7.81 7.32
C PRO A 113 -5.91 6.37 7.38
N SER A 114 -6.73 5.37 7.04
CA SER A 114 -6.35 3.96 7.14
C SER A 114 -5.20 3.58 6.20
N ILE A 115 -4.29 2.71 6.64
CA ILE A 115 -3.20 2.17 5.79
C ILE A 115 -3.75 1.18 4.76
N ALA A 116 -4.60 0.27 5.21
CA ALA A 116 -5.12 -0.82 4.37
C ALA A 116 -6.34 -0.35 3.58
N SER A 117 -6.25 -0.39 2.25
CA SER A 117 -7.38 -0.16 1.36
C SER A 117 -7.94 -1.48 0.81
N PRO A 118 -9.21 -1.50 0.39
CA PRO A 118 -9.74 -2.64 -0.33
C PRO A 118 -9.13 -2.83 -1.73
N VAL A 119 -9.25 -4.03 -2.28
CA VAL A 119 -8.85 -4.32 -3.67
C VAL A 119 -9.62 -3.41 -4.63
N GLY A 120 -8.88 -2.77 -5.55
CA GLY A 120 -9.46 -1.81 -6.50
C GLY A 120 -9.63 -0.40 -5.94
N VAL A 121 -9.18 -0.16 -4.69
CA VAL A 121 -9.19 1.15 -4.04
C VAL A 121 -7.79 1.45 -3.52
N VAL A 122 -7.37 2.71 -3.60
CA VAL A 122 -6.18 3.22 -2.91
C VAL A 122 -6.61 4.41 -2.07
N PHE A 123 -6.14 4.43 -0.83
CA PHE A 123 -6.38 5.56 0.05
C PHE A 123 -5.34 6.65 -0.15
N TYR A 124 -5.71 7.89 0.12
CA TYR A 124 -4.74 8.97 0.17
C TYR A 124 -4.97 9.88 1.36
N GLU A 125 -3.92 10.59 1.72
CA GLU A 125 -3.93 11.66 2.72
C GLU A 125 -3.02 12.79 2.25
N ARG A 126 -3.44 14.02 2.50
CA ARG A 126 -2.67 15.20 2.14
C ARG A 126 -1.72 15.61 3.26
N TYR A 127 -0.53 16.07 2.90
CA TYR A 127 0.42 16.62 3.85
C TYR A 127 0.95 17.98 3.38
N SER A 128 1.24 18.85 4.35
CA SER A 128 1.89 20.15 4.13
C SER A 128 3.39 20.10 4.42
N GLU A 129 3.82 19.23 5.33
CA GLU A 129 5.20 19.08 5.77
C GLU A 129 5.57 17.60 5.84
N ILE A 130 6.75 17.25 5.35
CA ILE A 130 7.23 15.86 5.32
C ILE A 130 7.39 15.26 6.72
N GLY A 131 7.67 16.10 7.73
CA GLY A 131 7.75 15.70 9.13
C GLY A 131 6.44 15.14 9.70
N PHE A 132 5.28 15.51 9.14
CA PHE A 132 4.01 14.87 9.48
C PHE A 132 3.95 13.44 8.94
N VAL A 133 4.35 13.24 7.69
CA VAL A 133 4.36 11.91 7.06
C VAL A 133 5.29 10.96 7.83
N GLN A 134 6.48 11.43 8.23
CA GLN A 134 7.41 10.65 9.05
C GLN A 134 6.78 10.18 10.38
N GLN A 135 5.97 11.03 11.03
CA GLN A 135 5.25 10.67 12.25
C GLN A 135 4.16 9.63 11.99
N GLU A 136 3.38 9.78 10.92
CA GLU A 136 2.35 8.82 10.53
C GLU A 136 2.95 7.45 10.17
N LEU A 137 4.09 7.44 9.47
CA LEU A 137 4.83 6.22 9.14
C LEU A 137 5.32 5.49 10.39
N GLU A 138 5.78 6.22 11.41
CA GLU A 138 6.17 5.64 12.70
C GLU A 138 4.96 5.10 13.47
N LEU A 139 3.89 5.90 13.55
CA LEU A 139 2.65 5.54 14.24
C LEU A 139 2.08 4.23 13.69
N HIS A 140 2.10 4.08 12.36
CA HIS A 140 1.57 2.92 11.64
C HIS A 140 2.64 1.89 11.25
N ARG A 141 3.85 1.95 11.84
CA ARG A 141 4.97 1.06 11.52
C ARG A 141 4.60 -0.43 11.53
N GLN A 142 3.71 -0.85 12.43
CA GLN A 142 3.27 -2.25 12.51
C GLN A 142 2.37 -2.70 11.34
N GLU A 143 1.74 -1.76 10.64
CA GLU A 143 0.84 -2.00 9.50
C GLU A 143 1.54 -1.82 8.14
N ILE A 144 2.75 -1.25 8.13
CA ILE A 144 3.46 -0.89 6.90
C ILE A 144 4.60 -1.86 6.64
N GLN A 145 4.56 -2.59 5.52
CA GLN A 145 5.59 -3.55 5.14
C GLN A 145 6.76 -2.91 4.37
N CYS A 146 6.47 -1.90 3.56
CA CYS A 146 7.46 -1.16 2.77
C CYS A 146 6.93 0.24 2.46
N ILE A 147 7.85 1.18 2.27
CA ILE A 147 7.55 2.57 1.95
C ILE A 147 8.17 2.86 0.58
N VAL A 148 7.36 3.34 -0.36
CA VAL A 148 7.81 3.76 -1.68
C VAL A 148 7.94 5.28 -1.69
N SER A 149 9.11 5.81 -2.04
CA SER A 149 9.29 7.26 -2.19
C SER A 149 10.53 7.57 -3.00
N THR A 150 10.50 8.72 -3.69
CA THR A 150 11.67 9.36 -4.28
C THR A 150 12.23 10.47 -3.39
N ASP A 151 11.52 10.82 -2.31
CA ASP A 151 11.94 11.84 -1.35
C ASP A 151 13.11 11.34 -0.49
N PRO A 152 14.27 12.01 -0.49
CA PRO A 152 15.42 11.60 0.32
C PRO A 152 15.19 11.74 1.83
N GLU A 153 14.17 12.46 2.27
CA GLU A 153 13.83 12.61 3.69
C GLU A 153 13.04 11.42 4.25
N ILE A 154 12.58 10.49 3.40
CA ILE A 154 11.91 9.27 3.83
C ILE A 154 12.92 8.13 3.98
N ASP A 155 13.31 7.87 5.23
CA ASP A 155 14.27 6.81 5.56
C ASP A 155 13.74 5.41 5.23
N GLY A 156 14.61 4.57 4.68
CA GLY A 156 14.28 3.20 4.27
C GLY A 156 13.29 3.09 3.10
N ALA A 157 13.02 4.19 2.38
CA ALA A 157 12.20 4.16 1.18
C ALA A 157 12.85 3.32 0.06
N ILE A 158 12.01 2.62 -0.69
CA ILE A 158 12.40 1.94 -1.92
C ILE A 158 11.87 2.70 -3.14
N GLN A 159 12.55 2.52 -4.26
CA GLN A 159 12.17 3.15 -5.52
C GLN A 159 10.86 2.57 -6.08
N PRO A 160 10.03 3.39 -6.75
CA PRO A 160 8.83 2.92 -7.43
C PRO A 160 9.08 1.73 -8.35
N GLY A 161 8.16 0.77 -8.36
CA GLY A 161 8.20 -0.48 -9.11
C GLY A 161 8.99 -1.61 -8.44
N SER A 162 9.58 -1.37 -7.27
CA SER A 162 10.47 -2.33 -6.60
C SER A 162 9.82 -3.06 -5.42
N THR A 163 8.53 -2.82 -5.14
CA THR A 163 7.88 -3.42 -3.96
C THR A 163 7.90 -4.94 -3.98
N GLN A 164 7.85 -5.59 -5.14
CA GLN A 164 7.80 -7.05 -5.24
C GLN A 164 9.19 -7.71 -5.37
N VAL A 165 10.27 -6.95 -5.17
CA VAL A 165 11.65 -7.45 -5.25
C VAL A 165 12.36 -7.25 -3.90
N PRO A 166 11.98 -8.01 -2.85
CA PRO A 166 12.61 -7.89 -1.54
C PRO A 166 14.06 -8.36 -1.58
N MET A 167 14.92 -7.67 -0.82
CA MET A 167 16.31 -8.07 -0.62
C MET A 167 16.39 -9.30 0.32
N PRO A 168 17.52 -10.05 0.33
CA PRO A 168 17.66 -11.23 1.18
C PRO A 168 17.47 -10.99 2.68
N TRP A 169 17.66 -9.75 3.15
CA TRP A 169 17.48 -9.32 4.54
C TRP A 169 16.13 -8.64 4.80
N ASP A 170 15.27 -8.48 3.80
CA ASP A 170 13.91 -7.93 3.95
C ASP A 170 12.97 -9.00 4.51
N TYR A 171 13.27 -9.48 5.71
CA TYR A 171 12.44 -10.48 6.38
C TYR A 171 11.01 -9.95 6.58
N ALA A 172 10.03 -10.84 6.38
CA ALA A 172 8.64 -10.54 6.69
C ALA A 172 8.53 -10.06 8.15
N ASP A 173 7.85 -8.94 8.36
CA ASP A 173 7.65 -8.32 9.67
C ASP A 173 8.95 -7.93 10.42
N GLY A 174 10.10 -7.87 9.74
CA GLY A 174 11.40 -7.51 10.33
C GLY A 174 11.95 -8.55 11.31
N VAL A 175 11.37 -9.75 11.34
CA VAL A 175 11.79 -10.82 12.25
C VAL A 175 12.83 -11.71 11.57
N ASP A 176 14.04 -11.74 12.14
CA ASP A 176 15.08 -12.68 11.70
C ASP A 176 14.62 -14.12 11.98
N THR A 177 14.09 -14.74 10.93
CA THR A 177 13.52 -16.08 10.99
C THR A 177 14.59 -17.11 11.31
N ILE A 178 15.83 -16.91 10.85
CA ILE A 178 16.93 -17.83 11.10
C ILE A 178 17.33 -17.79 12.57
N ARG A 179 17.48 -16.58 13.13
CA ARG A 179 17.73 -16.41 14.55
C ARG A 179 16.61 -17.02 15.40
N PHE A 180 15.35 -16.76 15.07
CA PHE A 180 14.23 -17.36 15.78
C PHE A 180 14.29 -18.89 15.78
N LEU A 181 14.57 -19.52 14.64
CA LEU A 181 14.72 -20.97 14.54
C LEU A 181 15.88 -21.51 15.38
N MET A 182 16.98 -20.77 15.49
CA MET A 182 18.12 -21.16 16.34
C MET A 182 17.79 -21.08 17.84
N GLU A 183 16.94 -20.13 18.25
CA GLU A 183 16.50 -19.94 19.65
C GLU A 183 15.43 -20.98 20.09
N LEU A 184 14.92 -21.81 19.18
CA LEU A 184 13.98 -22.90 19.48
C LEU A 184 14.66 -24.21 19.98
N THR A 185 15.99 -24.28 19.90
CA THR A 185 16.80 -25.44 20.32
C THR A 185 17.31 -25.26 21.74
#